data_AF-A0A366XKC2-F1
#
_entry.id   AF-A0A366XKC2-F1
#
_cell.length_a   1.000
_cell.length_b   1.000
_cell.length_c   1.000
_cell.angle_alpha   90.00
_cell.angle_beta   90.00
_cell.angle_gamma   90.00
#
_symmetry.space_group_name_H-M   'P 1'
#
loop_
_entity.id
_entity.type
_entity.pdbx_description
1 polymer ?
#
loop_
_entity_poly.entity_id
_entity_poly.type
_entity_poly.pdbx_seq_one_letter_code
_entity_poly.pdbx_strand_id
1 'polypeptide(L)'
;MRITQTAPKNLMDSSGKPMVGQFDGIPQDLGVELFRYKNEMDNSASRWRQYFDYKQFQFVSVISDNYIIGVALADIRYLGSAFCYVYDIQNNALIEETWLRPFSIDTATSPSPYSSVAHIGGKDVQFNIVDGQWQVVLNTRNVKADLRLLPFPNQSLPLSMCTPTGYNGWTYTQKHNALRIEGNLSVLDNNVDLTRSLANYDFSAGYMRRETSWRWASINHKAKGTTLGLNLAAGVNETGSCENVFWVNGERHLLGPVHFDFVRSNDKEAQEPTRWRIYSDDGQVDLEFQSVNCRSEKLNLWLLKSNFRQFIGHFSGYIQDDQGTIHRLNNAIGLTEDHFARW
;
A
#
# COMPACT_ATOMS: atom_id res chain seq x y z
N MET A 1 -24.30 6.77 -0.31
CA MET A 1 -23.21 7.74 -0.06
C MET A 1 -22.37 7.19 1.09
N ARG A 2 -21.08 6.94 0.87
CA ARG A 2 -20.16 6.44 1.91
C ARG A 2 -19.79 7.64 2.78
N ILE A 3 -20.01 7.56 4.08
CA ILE A 3 -19.88 8.70 5.01
C ILE A 3 -18.47 8.67 5.60
N THR A 4 -17.76 9.79 5.52
CA THR A 4 -16.51 10.02 6.25
C THR A 4 -16.75 10.85 7.48
N GLN A 5 -15.91 10.66 8.49
CA GLN A 5 -15.89 11.48 9.71
C GLN A 5 -14.63 12.34 9.77
N THR A 6 -14.66 13.38 10.61
CA THR A 6 -13.49 14.23 10.82
C THR A 6 -12.29 13.42 11.32
N ALA A 7 -11.14 13.59 10.67
CA ALA A 7 -9.90 12.95 11.11
C ALA A 7 -9.56 13.37 12.55
N PRO A 8 -9.45 12.42 13.50
CA PRO A 8 -9.14 12.75 14.88
C PRO A 8 -7.66 13.10 15.03
N LYS A 9 -7.30 13.83 16.09
CA LYS A 9 -5.89 14.05 16.44
C LYS A 9 -5.16 12.73 16.73
N ASN A 10 -5.75 11.90 17.58
CA ASN A 10 -5.28 10.55 17.90
C ASN A 10 -6.31 9.53 17.41
N LEU A 11 -5.86 8.44 16.81
CA LEU A 11 -6.76 7.37 16.38
C LEU A 11 -7.36 6.60 17.58
N MET A 12 -6.61 6.47 18.68
CA MET A 12 -7.15 5.96 19.95
C MET A 12 -7.88 7.05 20.71
N ASP A 13 -9.08 6.71 21.19
CA ASP A 13 -9.86 7.57 22.09
C ASP A 13 -9.31 7.54 23.53
N SER A 14 -9.88 8.38 24.41
CA SER A 14 -9.49 8.46 25.82
C SER A 14 -9.77 7.19 26.63
N SER A 15 -10.61 6.29 26.10
CA SER A 15 -10.86 4.97 26.69
C SER A 15 -9.88 3.91 26.20
N GLY A 16 -8.99 4.25 25.26
CA GLY A 16 -8.01 3.36 24.65
C GLY A 16 -8.58 2.44 23.58
N LYS A 17 -9.69 2.84 22.95
CA LYS A 17 -10.30 2.13 21.82
C LYS A 17 -9.98 2.84 20.49
N PRO A 18 -9.80 2.09 19.39
CA PRO A 18 -9.63 2.69 18.08
C PRO A 18 -10.94 3.34 17.61
N MET A 19 -10.85 4.56 17.10
CA MET A 19 -11.92 5.17 16.34
C MET A 19 -11.99 4.45 14.98
N VAL A 20 -13.07 3.72 14.75
CA VAL A 20 -13.32 2.94 13.51
C VAL A 20 -14.09 3.79 12.52
N GLY A 21 -13.74 3.68 11.24
CA GLY A 21 -14.41 4.39 10.15
C GLY A 21 -13.43 4.92 9.11
N GLN A 22 -13.97 5.63 8.12
CA GLN A 22 -13.17 6.35 7.13
C GLN A 22 -13.12 7.84 7.49
N PHE A 23 -11.97 8.46 7.27
CA PHE A 23 -11.70 9.84 7.65
C PHE A 23 -11.61 10.78 6.44
N ASP A 24 -11.96 12.04 6.65
CA ASP A 24 -11.82 13.15 5.71
C ASP A 24 -10.43 13.84 5.76
N GLY A 25 -9.47 13.19 6.42
CA GLY A 25 -8.11 13.69 6.59
C GLY A 25 -7.19 12.62 7.17
N ILE A 26 -6.01 13.02 7.63
CA ILE A 26 -4.99 12.13 8.18
C ILE A 26 -4.99 12.31 9.70
N PRO A 27 -5.21 11.27 10.51
CA PRO A 27 -4.97 11.35 11.95
C PRO A 27 -3.51 11.71 12.25
N GLN A 28 -3.27 12.63 13.18
CA GLN A 28 -1.91 13.10 13.47
C GLN A 28 -1.05 12.02 14.16
N ASP A 29 -1.70 11.19 14.98
CA ASP A 29 -1.08 10.09 15.69
C ASP A 29 -2.01 8.88 15.73
N LEU A 30 -1.44 7.67 15.74
CA LEU A 30 -2.20 6.45 15.96
C LEU A 30 -2.52 6.25 17.45
N GLY A 31 -1.79 6.88 18.38
CA GLY A 31 -1.99 6.76 19.82
C GLY A 31 -1.76 5.33 20.33
N VAL A 32 -0.76 4.63 19.78
CA VAL A 32 -0.51 3.19 20.06
C VAL A 32 -0.30 2.92 21.55
N GLU A 33 0.31 3.86 22.27
CA GLU A 33 0.52 3.81 23.72
C GLU A 33 -0.77 3.94 24.54
N LEU A 34 -1.81 4.56 23.98
CA LEU A 34 -3.13 4.68 24.61
C LEU A 34 -3.97 3.41 24.42
N PHE A 35 -3.62 2.55 23.45
CA PHE A 35 -4.41 1.39 23.10
C PHE A 35 -4.46 0.37 24.24
N ARG A 36 -5.67 0.07 24.72
CA ARG A 36 -5.92 -0.92 25.76
C ARG A 36 -6.14 -2.30 25.13
N TYR A 37 -5.04 -2.93 24.74
CA TYR A 37 -5.08 -4.23 24.07
C TYR A 37 -5.56 -5.34 25.00
N LYS A 38 -6.53 -6.13 24.54
CA LYS A 38 -7.11 -7.27 25.27
C LYS A 38 -6.81 -8.58 24.56
N ASN A 39 -6.66 -9.65 25.33
CA ASN A 39 -6.68 -11.01 24.82
C ASN A 39 -8.11 -11.45 24.50
N GLU A 40 -8.25 -12.64 23.93
CA GLU A 40 -9.50 -13.22 23.45
C GLU A 40 -10.51 -13.51 24.58
N MET A 41 -10.07 -13.42 25.84
CA MET A 41 -10.87 -13.64 27.05
C MET A 41 -11.10 -12.33 27.82
N ASP A 42 -11.05 -11.18 27.14
CA ASP A 42 -11.30 -9.83 27.65
C ASP A 42 -10.35 -9.31 28.74
N ASN A 43 -9.30 -10.07 29.06
CA ASN A 43 -8.24 -9.64 29.97
C ASN A 43 -7.22 -8.77 29.23
N SER A 44 -6.52 -7.89 29.96
CA SER A 44 -5.42 -7.12 29.39
C SER A 44 -4.37 -8.04 28.77
N ALA A 45 -3.98 -7.75 27.53
CA ALA A 45 -2.89 -8.45 26.87
C ALA A 45 -1.57 -8.18 27.62
N SER A 46 -0.64 -9.13 27.56
CA SER A 46 0.69 -8.94 28.15
C SER A 46 1.45 -7.82 27.42
N ARG A 47 2.41 -7.18 28.10
CA ARG A 47 3.29 -6.17 27.47
C ARG A 47 4.04 -6.72 26.25
N TRP A 48 4.35 -8.02 26.28
CA TRP A 48 4.95 -8.73 25.15
C TRP A 48 4.02 -8.76 23.94
N ARG A 49 2.74 -9.15 24.11
CA ARG A 49 1.75 -9.11 23.03
C ARG A 49 1.50 -7.67 22.57
N GLN A 50 1.41 -6.72 23.50
CA GLN A 50 1.24 -5.31 23.15
C GLN A 50 2.37 -4.78 22.26
N TYR A 51 3.62 -5.19 22.52
CA TYR A 51 4.75 -4.82 21.67
C TYR A 51 4.77 -5.61 20.36
N PHE A 52 4.79 -6.95 20.44
CA PHE A 52 5.05 -7.83 19.31
C PHE A 52 3.87 -8.06 18.38
N ASP A 53 2.62 -7.78 18.77
CA ASP A 53 1.46 -7.98 17.88
C ASP A 53 1.29 -6.77 16.94
N TYR A 54 1.83 -5.59 17.29
CA TYR A 54 1.83 -4.42 16.42
C TYR A 54 2.68 -4.64 15.16
N LYS A 55 2.17 -4.20 14.01
CA LYS A 55 2.84 -4.27 12.71
C LYS A 55 2.73 -2.92 12.00
N GLN A 56 3.73 -2.59 11.19
CA GLN A 56 3.73 -1.37 10.38
C GLN A 56 4.39 -1.62 9.02
N PHE A 57 3.81 -1.07 7.98
CA PHE A 57 4.20 -1.24 6.59
C PHE A 57 4.11 0.11 5.87
N GLN A 58 5.07 0.36 5.00
CA GLN A 58 5.04 1.45 4.03
C GLN A 58 5.44 0.93 2.66
N PHE A 59 4.76 1.42 1.63
CA PHE A 59 5.07 1.13 0.25
C PHE A 59 4.87 2.38 -0.61
N VAL A 60 5.75 2.53 -1.60
CA VAL A 60 5.62 3.51 -2.68
C VAL A 60 5.93 2.79 -3.98
N SER A 61 5.10 3.02 -5.00
CA SER A 61 5.52 2.76 -6.37
C SER A 61 5.60 4.03 -7.18
N VAL A 62 6.63 4.16 -8.00
CA VAL A 62 6.79 5.21 -9.01
C VAL A 62 6.63 4.58 -10.38
N ILE A 63 5.74 5.13 -11.20
CA ILE A 63 5.54 4.72 -12.59
C ILE A 63 6.00 5.87 -13.49
N SER A 64 6.98 5.59 -14.34
CA SER A 64 7.48 6.48 -15.40
C SER A 64 7.21 5.85 -16.77
N ASP A 65 7.60 6.54 -17.84
CA ASP A 65 7.46 6.02 -19.21
C ASP A 65 8.35 4.77 -19.45
N ASN A 66 9.44 4.61 -18.70
CA ASN A 66 10.42 3.52 -18.93
C ASN A 66 10.50 2.51 -17.78
N TYR A 67 10.19 2.93 -16.55
CA TYR A 67 10.40 2.14 -15.35
C TYR A 67 9.18 2.14 -14.42
N ILE A 68 8.95 1.00 -13.78
CA ILE A 68 8.18 0.92 -12.52
C ILE A 68 9.17 0.62 -11.40
N ILE A 69 9.15 1.44 -10.36
CA ILE A 69 9.97 1.25 -9.17
C ILE A 69 9.02 0.98 -8.02
N GLY A 70 9.23 -0.10 -7.28
CA GLY A 70 8.47 -0.37 -6.06
C GLY A 70 9.42 -0.51 -4.88
N VAL A 71 9.11 0.20 -3.81
CA VAL A 71 9.88 0.16 -2.56
C VAL A 71 8.94 -0.07 -1.39
N ALA A 72 9.28 -1.05 -0.54
CA ALA A 72 8.53 -1.34 0.68
C ALA A 72 9.47 -1.38 1.89
N LEU A 73 8.93 -1.02 3.05
CA LEU A 73 9.52 -1.26 4.36
C LEU A 73 8.44 -1.81 5.29
N ALA A 74 8.73 -2.95 5.91
CA ALA A 74 7.89 -3.60 6.91
C ALA A 74 8.64 -3.75 8.22
N ASP A 75 7.99 -3.38 9.32
CA ASP A 75 8.44 -3.60 10.69
C ASP A 75 7.44 -4.51 11.39
N ILE A 76 7.90 -5.74 11.67
CA ILE A 76 7.13 -6.73 12.42
C ILE A 76 7.67 -6.93 13.84
N ARG A 77 8.40 -5.94 14.35
CA ARG A 77 9.01 -5.79 15.69
C ARG A 77 10.22 -6.66 15.97
N TYR A 78 10.16 -7.94 15.59
CA TYR A 78 11.30 -8.85 15.73
C TYR A 78 12.08 -9.01 14.43
N LEU A 79 11.61 -8.38 13.34
CA LEU A 79 12.25 -8.39 12.02
C LEU A 79 11.84 -7.13 11.26
N GLY A 80 12.81 -6.36 10.79
CA GLY A 80 12.62 -5.36 9.75
C GLY A 80 12.95 -5.98 8.39
N SER A 81 12.11 -5.70 7.39
CA SER A 81 12.38 -6.12 6.01
C SER A 81 12.06 -5.00 5.03
N ALA A 82 12.81 -4.91 3.95
CA ALA A 82 12.52 -4.03 2.84
C ALA A 82 12.90 -4.66 1.52
N PHE A 83 12.31 -4.14 0.46
CA PHE A 83 12.77 -4.39 -0.90
C PHE A 83 12.67 -3.11 -1.71
N CYS A 84 13.51 -3.00 -2.72
CA CYS A 84 13.45 -1.98 -3.75
C CYS A 84 13.68 -2.70 -5.08
N TYR A 85 12.70 -2.65 -5.98
CA TYR A 85 12.85 -3.21 -7.32
C TYR A 85 12.71 -2.14 -8.38
N VAL A 86 13.36 -2.37 -9.51
CA VAL A 86 13.16 -1.67 -10.76
C VAL A 86 12.68 -2.68 -11.78
N TYR A 87 11.56 -2.37 -12.40
CA TYR A 87 11.05 -3.06 -13.58
C TYR A 87 11.23 -2.17 -14.80
N ASP A 88 12.04 -2.63 -15.75
CA ASP A 88 12.20 -2.02 -17.07
C ASP A 88 11.05 -2.46 -17.97
N ILE A 89 10.20 -1.49 -18.34
CA ILE A 89 8.98 -1.73 -19.11
C ILE A 89 9.32 -2.20 -20.53
N GLN A 90 10.38 -1.66 -21.14
CA GLN A 90 10.73 -1.96 -22.53
C GLN A 90 11.35 -3.36 -22.65
N ASN A 91 12.23 -3.70 -21.71
CA ASN A 91 12.98 -4.95 -21.74
C ASN A 91 12.28 -6.10 -20.98
N ASN A 92 11.14 -5.83 -20.32
CA ASN A 92 10.45 -6.78 -19.44
C ASN A 92 11.41 -7.44 -18.43
N ALA A 93 12.25 -6.63 -17.81
CA ALA A 93 13.30 -7.08 -16.90
C ALA A 93 13.09 -6.50 -15.50
N LEU A 94 13.22 -7.35 -14.48
CA LEU A 94 13.10 -6.96 -13.08
C LEU A 94 14.42 -7.19 -12.36
N ILE A 95 14.91 -6.16 -11.68
CA ILE A 95 16.04 -6.24 -10.75
C ILE A 95 15.56 -5.80 -9.37
N GLU A 96 16.07 -6.44 -8.32
CA GLU A 96 15.69 -6.11 -6.95
C GLU A 96 16.87 -6.15 -5.98
N GLU A 97 16.73 -5.37 -4.93
CA GLU A 97 17.55 -5.41 -3.73
C GLU A 97 16.63 -5.65 -2.53
N THR A 98 17.09 -6.46 -1.57
CA THR A 98 16.32 -6.82 -0.37
C THR A 98 17.14 -6.63 0.89
N TRP A 99 16.47 -6.26 1.96
CA TRP A 99 17.05 -6.08 3.28
C TRP A 99 16.26 -6.89 4.29
N LEU A 100 16.99 -7.61 5.14
CA LEU A 100 16.44 -8.34 6.27
C LEU A 100 17.28 -7.99 7.50
N ARG A 101 16.63 -7.50 8.56
CA ARG A 101 17.28 -7.04 9.78
C ARG A 101 16.58 -7.62 11.00
N PRO A 102 17.26 -8.41 11.85
CA PRO A 102 16.64 -8.89 13.07
C PRO A 102 16.39 -7.73 14.03
N PHE A 103 15.22 -7.71 14.67
CA PHE A 103 14.78 -6.65 15.58
C PHE A 103 14.88 -5.26 14.93
N SER A 104 15.34 -4.26 15.68
CA SER A 104 15.54 -2.88 15.22
C SER A 104 17.00 -2.58 14.85
N ILE A 105 17.81 -3.61 14.53
CA ILE A 105 19.19 -3.39 14.09
C ILE A 105 19.17 -2.75 12.72
N ASP A 106 19.75 -1.55 12.58
CA ASP A 106 19.84 -0.87 11.28
C ASP A 106 18.46 -0.63 10.62
N THR A 107 17.43 -0.47 11.44
CA THR A 107 16.07 -0.13 11.00
C THR A 107 15.30 0.59 12.10
N ALA A 108 14.45 1.54 11.71
CA ALA A 108 13.53 2.22 12.63
C ALA A 108 12.23 2.57 11.93
N THR A 109 11.13 2.61 12.69
CA THR A 109 9.83 3.12 12.26
C THR A 109 9.20 3.93 13.39
N SER A 110 8.39 4.94 13.02
CA SER A 110 7.55 5.69 13.97
C SER A 110 6.07 5.48 13.66
N PRO A 111 5.20 5.28 14.68
CA PRO A 111 3.80 4.93 14.49
C PRO A 111 2.89 6.14 14.21
N SER A 112 3.28 6.98 13.26
CA SER A 112 2.47 8.14 12.83
C SER A 112 2.35 8.18 11.30
N PRO A 113 1.12 8.33 10.76
CA PRO A 113 0.89 8.53 9.33
C PRO A 113 0.97 10.02 8.92
N TYR A 114 1.27 10.92 9.87
CA TYR A 114 1.28 12.36 9.64
C TYR A 114 2.68 12.96 9.75
N SER A 115 3.46 12.55 10.76
CA SER A 115 4.85 13.01 10.93
C SER A 115 5.70 11.86 11.44
N SER A 116 6.48 11.24 10.56
CA SER A 116 7.26 10.05 10.87
C SER A 116 8.51 9.91 10.01
N VAL A 117 9.44 9.09 10.50
CA VAL A 117 10.61 8.64 9.76
C VAL A 117 10.64 7.12 9.85
N ALA A 118 10.90 6.47 8.72
CA ALA A 118 11.22 5.06 8.67
C ALA A 118 12.45 4.83 7.80
N HIS A 119 13.35 3.95 8.21
CA HIS A 119 14.53 3.62 7.43
C HIS A 119 15.05 2.21 7.67
N ILE A 120 15.88 1.74 6.75
CA ILE A 120 16.61 0.46 6.84
C ILE A 120 17.86 0.50 5.97
N GLY A 121 18.86 -0.32 6.30
CA GLY A 121 20.01 -0.56 5.43
C GLY A 121 20.97 0.62 5.40
N GLY A 122 21.46 1.10 6.54
CA GLY A 122 22.33 2.27 6.61
C GLY A 122 21.64 3.57 6.19
N LYS A 123 20.30 3.58 6.16
CA LYS A 123 19.45 4.62 5.56
C LYS A 123 19.50 4.66 4.02
N ASP A 124 19.84 3.56 3.37
CA ASP A 124 19.72 3.42 1.91
C ASP A 124 18.26 3.47 1.44
N VAL A 125 17.31 3.06 2.30
CA VAL A 125 15.87 3.21 2.07
C VAL A 125 15.28 4.03 3.20
N GLN A 126 14.63 5.14 2.86
CA GLN A 126 13.99 6.04 3.81
C GLN A 126 12.61 6.49 3.33
N PHE A 127 11.67 6.51 4.26
CA PHE A 127 10.37 7.16 4.13
C PHE A 127 10.28 8.25 5.18
N ASN A 128 10.00 9.48 4.76
CA ASN A 128 9.77 10.60 5.65
C ASN A 128 8.36 11.14 5.40
N ILE A 129 7.61 11.35 6.47
CA ILE A 129 6.34 12.05 6.44
C ILE A 129 6.50 13.33 7.26
N VAL A 130 6.17 14.46 6.66
CA VAL A 130 6.18 15.77 7.34
C VAL A 130 4.86 16.45 7.05
N ASP A 131 4.06 16.67 8.09
CA ASP A 131 2.74 17.32 7.98
C ASP A 131 1.83 16.66 6.93
N GLY A 132 1.82 15.33 6.91
CA GLY A 132 1.05 14.51 5.97
C GLY A 132 1.58 14.50 4.53
N GLN A 133 2.75 15.09 4.26
CA GLN A 133 3.42 15.04 2.97
C GLN A 133 4.49 13.95 2.96
N TRP A 134 4.56 13.16 1.89
CA TRP A 134 5.44 12.00 1.80
C TRP A 134 6.70 12.32 1.01
N GLN A 135 7.83 11.80 1.50
CA GLN A 135 9.10 11.80 0.80
C GLN A 135 9.73 10.42 0.87
N VAL A 136 10.30 9.98 -0.25
CA VAL A 136 11.09 8.75 -0.34
C VAL A 136 12.50 9.11 -0.76
N VAL A 137 13.48 8.62 0.00
CA VAL A 137 14.91 8.76 -0.32
C VAL A 137 15.49 7.37 -0.50
N LEU A 138 16.11 7.14 -1.65
CA LEU A 138 16.75 5.88 -2.03
C LEU A 138 18.21 6.14 -2.40
N ASN A 139 19.12 5.39 -1.80
CA ASN A 139 20.52 5.36 -2.15
C ASN A 139 20.97 3.90 -2.27
N THR A 140 20.42 3.21 -3.27
CA THR A 140 20.65 1.79 -3.53
C THR A 140 21.64 1.62 -4.68
N ARG A 141 22.05 0.38 -4.98
CA ARG A 141 22.93 0.14 -6.13
C ARG A 141 22.26 0.53 -7.45
N ASN A 142 20.96 0.24 -7.59
CA ASN A 142 20.26 0.42 -8.87
C ASN A 142 19.43 1.71 -8.94
N VAL A 143 19.09 2.31 -7.80
CA VAL A 143 18.23 3.49 -7.71
C VAL A 143 18.82 4.54 -6.77
N LYS A 144 18.96 5.77 -7.26
CA LYS A 144 19.23 6.96 -6.45
C LYS A 144 18.05 7.91 -6.60
N ALA A 145 17.38 8.24 -5.50
CA ALA A 145 16.18 9.04 -5.53
C ALA A 145 16.05 9.94 -4.30
N ASP A 146 15.52 11.13 -4.51
CA ASP A 146 14.96 11.99 -3.47
C ASP A 146 13.67 12.57 -4.05
N LEU A 147 12.54 12.00 -3.63
CA LEU A 147 11.24 12.21 -4.26
C LEU A 147 10.23 12.70 -3.23
N ARG A 148 9.63 13.86 -3.47
CA ARG A 148 8.46 14.36 -2.75
C ARG A 148 7.21 13.98 -3.55
N LEU A 149 6.27 13.34 -2.86
CA LEU A 149 5.01 12.91 -3.46
C LEU A 149 3.92 13.93 -3.13
N LEU A 150 3.40 14.57 -4.15
CA LEU A 150 2.52 15.72 -4.02
C LEU A 150 1.12 15.37 -4.50
N PRO A 151 0.10 15.54 -3.64
CA PRO A 151 -1.29 15.48 -4.08
C PRO A 151 -1.58 16.47 -5.22
N PHE A 152 -2.68 16.22 -5.92
CA PHE A 152 -3.24 17.20 -6.84
C PHE A 152 -3.61 18.49 -6.09
N PRO A 153 -3.35 19.67 -6.68
CA PRO A 153 -3.79 20.94 -6.11
C PRO A 153 -5.31 20.93 -5.86
N ASN A 154 -5.77 21.71 -4.88
CA ASN A 154 -7.19 21.85 -4.51
C ASN A 154 -7.80 20.61 -3.83
N GLN A 155 -7.27 20.25 -2.66
CA GLN A 155 -7.89 19.31 -1.70
C GLN A 155 -7.99 17.85 -2.16
N SER A 156 -6.97 17.33 -2.85
CA SER A 156 -6.87 15.88 -3.08
C SER A 156 -6.56 15.14 -1.78
N LEU A 157 -7.58 14.52 -1.19
CA LEU A 157 -7.47 13.80 0.07
C LEU A 157 -6.99 12.36 -0.13
N PRO A 158 -6.14 11.82 0.77
CA PRO A 158 -5.87 10.39 0.81
C PRO A 158 -7.11 9.64 1.29
N LEU A 159 -7.16 8.34 1.02
CA LEU A 159 -7.96 7.43 1.83
C LEU A 159 -7.26 7.29 3.18
N SER A 160 -7.99 7.49 4.27
CA SER A 160 -7.53 7.21 5.62
C SER A 160 -8.66 6.46 6.32
N MET A 161 -8.39 5.30 6.90
CA MET A 161 -9.43 4.54 7.59
C MET A 161 -8.87 3.63 8.66
N CYS A 162 -9.73 3.26 9.62
CA CYS A 162 -9.44 2.27 10.63
C CYS A 162 -10.56 1.24 10.68
N THR A 163 -10.21 -0.04 10.73
CA THR A 163 -11.16 -1.15 10.89
C THR A 163 -10.76 -2.09 12.00
N PRO A 164 -11.73 -2.81 12.60
CA PRO A 164 -11.43 -3.95 13.46
C PRO A 164 -10.77 -5.08 12.64
N THR A 165 -9.67 -5.60 13.16
CA THR A 165 -8.88 -6.67 12.53
C THR A 165 -8.56 -7.74 13.56
N GLY A 166 -9.11 -8.94 13.40
CA GLY A 166 -9.09 -9.94 14.48
C GLY A 166 -10.13 -9.64 15.57
N TYR A 167 -10.11 -10.39 16.68
CA TYR A 167 -11.12 -10.26 17.74
C TYR A 167 -10.96 -8.95 18.55
N ASN A 168 -9.71 -8.60 18.90
CA ASN A 168 -9.38 -7.41 19.70
C ASN A 168 -8.30 -6.54 19.06
N GLY A 169 -8.09 -6.68 17.75
CA GLY A 169 -7.11 -5.92 16.99
C GLY A 169 -7.76 -4.90 16.07
N TRP A 170 -6.92 -4.12 15.39
CA TRP A 170 -7.34 -3.06 14.48
C TRP A 170 -6.28 -2.83 13.42
N THR A 171 -6.68 -2.22 12.31
CA THR A 171 -5.78 -1.81 11.25
C THR A 171 -6.15 -0.42 10.79
N TYR A 172 -5.17 0.48 10.81
CA TYR A 172 -5.22 1.74 10.12
C TYR A 172 -4.53 1.60 8.77
N THR A 173 -5.13 2.13 7.72
CA THR A 173 -4.49 2.28 6.42
C THR A 173 -4.67 3.70 5.90
N GLN A 174 -3.63 4.18 5.22
CA GLN A 174 -3.61 5.45 4.50
C GLN A 174 -3.05 5.20 3.12
N LYS A 175 -3.82 5.57 2.09
CA LYS A 175 -3.42 5.37 0.71
C LYS A 175 -3.72 6.58 -0.15
N HIS A 176 -2.85 6.82 -1.12
CA HIS A 176 -3.09 7.82 -2.14
C HIS A 176 -2.44 7.38 -3.45
N ASN A 177 -3.15 7.51 -4.56
CA ASN A 177 -2.67 7.16 -5.89
C ASN A 177 -2.69 8.37 -6.82
N ALA A 178 -1.88 8.26 -7.87
CA ALA A 178 -1.68 9.27 -8.89
C ALA A 178 -1.14 10.60 -8.35
N LEU A 179 -0.22 10.49 -7.39
CA LEU A 179 0.55 11.60 -6.85
C LEU A 179 1.54 12.12 -7.90
N ARG A 180 1.68 13.45 -7.96
CA ARG A 180 2.76 14.09 -8.72
C ARG A 180 4.07 13.90 -7.97
N ILE A 181 5.16 13.94 -8.70
CA ILE A 181 6.49 13.73 -8.14
C ILE A 181 7.35 14.97 -8.39
N GLU A 182 8.00 15.45 -7.34
CA GLU A 182 9.07 16.46 -7.43
C GLU A 182 10.36 15.89 -6.84
N GLY A 183 11.49 16.28 -7.42
CA GLY A 183 12.81 15.83 -6.98
C GLY A 183 13.60 15.17 -8.10
N ASN A 184 14.46 14.22 -7.75
CA ASN A 184 15.39 13.59 -8.68
C ASN A 184 15.29 12.08 -8.60
N LEU A 185 15.31 11.42 -9.75
CA LEU A 185 15.36 9.96 -9.88
C LEU A 185 16.44 9.57 -10.89
N SER A 186 17.32 8.68 -10.47
CA SER A 186 18.27 7.99 -11.33
C SER A 186 18.10 6.48 -11.18
N VAL A 187 18.02 5.79 -12.31
CA VAL A 187 17.89 4.33 -12.42
C VAL A 187 19.05 3.83 -13.27
N LEU A 188 19.84 2.89 -12.74
CA LEU A 188 21.03 2.36 -13.42
C LEU A 188 21.96 3.50 -13.92
N ASP A 189 22.18 4.50 -13.06
CA ASP A 189 22.93 5.73 -13.33
C ASP A 189 22.39 6.63 -14.46
N ASN A 190 21.18 6.36 -14.97
CA ASN A 190 20.49 7.22 -15.93
C ASN A 190 19.41 8.07 -15.25
N ASN A 191 19.38 9.36 -15.52
CA ASN A 191 18.33 10.24 -15.00
C ASN A 191 16.99 9.92 -15.66
N VAL A 192 15.91 9.92 -14.87
CA VAL A 192 14.55 9.66 -15.32
C VAL A 192 13.77 10.98 -15.34
N ASP A 193 13.09 11.27 -16.45
CA ASP A 193 12.16 12.39 -16.54
C ASP A 193 10.88 12.09 -15.74
N LEU A 194 10.62 12.92 -14.73
CA LEU A 194 9.48 12.79 -13.83
C LEU A 194 8.23 13.54 -14.31
N THR A 195 8.30 14.32 -15.40
CA THR A 195 7.21 15.18 -15.89
C THR A 195 5.88 14.43 -16.10
N ARG A 196 5.97 13.19 -16.58
CA ARG A 196 4.81 12.31 -16.81
C ARG A 196 4.66 11.22 -15.76
N SER A 197 5.59 11.14 -14.81
CA SER A 197 5.63 10.09 -13.81
C SER A 197 4.60 10.34 -12.72
N LEU A 198 4.08 9.25 -12.15
CA LEU A 198 3.11 9.26 -11.06
C LEU A 198 3.54 8.29 -9.98
N ALA A 199 3.14 8.56 -8.74
CA ALA A 199 3.40 7.67 -7.62
C ALA A 199 2.12 7.31 -6.86
N ASN A 200 2.20 6.22 -6.10
CA ASN A 200 1.30 5.99 -4.97
C ASN A 200 2.09 5.99 -3.66
N TYR A 201 1.34 6.15 -2.58
CA TYR A 201 1.80 5.92 -1.23
C TYR A 201 0.79 5.01 -0.51
N ASP A 202 1.31 4.05 0.24
CA ASP A 202 0.56 3.10 1.04
C ASP A 202 1.22 2.97 2.41
N PHE A 203 0.48 3.30 3.46
CA PHE A 203 0.85 3.09 4.84
C PHE A 203 -0.19 2.23 5.51
N SER A 204 0.25 1.21 6.24
CA SER A 204 -0.64 0.40 7.05
C SER A 204 0.00 0.06 8.39
N ALA A 205 -0.77 0.16 9.47
CA ALA A 205 -0.29 -0.17 10.80
C ALA A 205 -1.40 -0.67 11.71
N GLY A 206 -1.03 -1.46 12.73
CA GLY A 206 -1.96 -1.84 13.79
C GLY A 206 -1.72 -3.24 14.36
N TYR A 207 -2.71 -3.72 15.09
CA TYR A 207 -2.75 -5.05 15.69
C TYR A 207 -3.50 -5.98 14.75
N MET A 208 -2.79 -6.50 13.76
CA MET A 208 -3.37 -7.31 12.69
C MET A 208 -3.49 -8.79 13.07
N ARG A 209 -4.30 -9.56 12.33
CA ARG A 209 -4.42 -11.02 12.53
C ARG A 209 -3.06 -11.70 12.37
N ARG A 210 -2.76 -12.66 13.25
CA ARG A 210 -1.52 -13.45 13.23
C ARG A 210 -1.24 -14.14 11.90
N GLU A 211 -2.31 -14.62 11.26
CA GLU A 211 -2.34 -15.14 9.90
C GLU A 211 -3.31 -14.29 9.09
N THR A 212 -2.84 -13.78 7.95
CA THR A 212 -3.65 -12.97 7.06
C THR A 212 -3.32 -13.28 5.61
N SER A 213 -4.20 -12.83 4.72
CA SER A 213 -3.93 -12.79 3.30
C SER A 213 -4.68 -11.64 2.68
N TRP A 214 -4.13 -11.06 1.62
CA TRP A 214 -4.83 -10.04 0.84
C TRP A 214 -4.57 -10.21 -0.64
N ARG A 215 -5.49 -9.65 -1.39
CA ARG A 215 -5.31 -9.27 -2.79
C ARG A 215 -5.37 -7.76 -2.86
N TRP A 216 -4.59 -7.20 -3.77
CA TRP A 216 -4.50 -5.76 -3.94
C TRP A 216 -4.35 -5.42 -5.41
N ALA A 217 -4.82 -4.25 -5.82
CA ALA A 217 -4.58 -3.68 -7.13
C ALA A 217 -4.33 -2.17 -7.02
N SER A 218 -3.38 -1.70 -7.81
CA SER A 218 -3.00 -0.29 -7.84
C SER A 218 -2.71 0.20 -9.23
N ILE A 219 -3.27 1.36 -9.56
CA ILE A 219 -3.08 2.03 -10.84
C ILE A 219 -2.66 3.47 -10.58
N ASN A 220 -1.68 3.93 -11.35
CA ASN A 220 -1.25 5.32 -11.43
C ASN A 220 -1.14 5.66 -12.92
N HIS A 221 -2.21 6.18 -13.49
CA HIS A 221 -2.37 6.28 -14.94
C HIS A 221 -2.65 7.71 -15.39
N LYS A 222 -2.04 8.11 -16.52
CA LYS A 222 -2.22 9.43 -17.12
C LYS A 222 -2.58 9.27 -18.59
N ALA A 223 -3.77 9.72 -18.98
CA ALA A 223 -4.26 9.65 -20.36
C ALA A 223 -5.03 10.91 -20.76
N LYS A 224 -4.68 11.50 -21.91
CA LYS A 224 -5.42 12.60 -22.57
C LYS A 224 -5.83 13.75 -21.63
N GLY A 225 -4.95 14.15 -20.71
CA GLY A 225 -5.20 15.24 -19.76
C GLY A 225 -5.91 14.81 -18.47
N THR A 226 -6.36 13.55 -18.38
CA THR A 226 -6.92 12.96 -17.17
C THR A 226 -5.87 12.12 -16.45
N THR A 227 -5.81 12.27 -15.13
CA THR A 227 -4.98 11.48 -14.23
C THR A 227 -5.88 10.62 -13.36
N LEU A 228 -5.65 9.32 -13.38
CA LEU A 228 -6.45 8.31 -12.69
C LEU A 228 -5.57 7.57 -11.68
N GLY A 229 -6.03 7.52 -10.43
CA GLY A 229 -5.45 6.71 -9.37
C GLY A 229 -6.45 5.65 -8.92
N LEU A 230 -6.00 4.43 -8.66
CA LEU A 230 -6.89 3.38 -8.15
C LEU A 230 -6.18 2.62 -7.05
N ASN A 231 -6.91 2.36 -5.96
CA ASN A 231 -6.56 1.37 -4.97
C ASN A 231 -7.75 0.44 -4.73
N LEU A 232 -7.54 -0.86 -4.92
CA LEU A 232 -8.50 -1.90 -4.57
C LEU A 232 -7.80 -2.95 -3.70
N ALA A 233 -8.49 -3.47 -2.69
CA ALA A 233 -8.01 -4.55 -1.85
C ALA A 233 -9.15 -5.45 -1.37
N ALA A 234 -8.76 -6.67 -1.00
CA ALA A 234 -9.60 -7.63 -0.30
C ALA A 234 -8.75 -8.53 0.61
N GLY A 235 -8.99 -8.51 1.92
CA GLY A 235 -8.59 -9.53 2.89
C GLY A 235 -8.21 -9.03 4.29
N VAL A 236 -7.71 -7.79 4.42
CA VAL A 236 -7.33 -7.20 5.73
C VAL A 236 -8.45 -6.32 6.31
N ASN A 237 -8.86 -5.28 5.57
CA ASN A 237 -9.67 -4.16 6.04
C ASN A 237 -11.18 -4.29 5.73
N GLU A 238 -11.73 -5.51 5.66
CA GLU A 238 -13.11 -5.79 5.19
C GLU A 238 -14.12 -6.08 6.30
N THR A 239 -13.85 -5.61 7.52
CA THR A 239 -14.80 -5.69 8.64
C THR A 239 -15.65 -4.42 8.68
N GLY A 240 -16.77 -4.41 7.94
CA GLY A 240 -17.75 -3.30 7.95
C GLY A 240 -17.34 -2.04 7.18
N SER A 241 -16.15 -2.03 6.57
CA SER A 241 -15.65 -1.02 5.62
C SER A 241 -14.73 -1.72 4.61
N CYS A 242 -14.11 -1.00 3.68
CA CYS A 242 -13.07 -1.51 2.79
C CYS A 242 -12.14 -0.37 2.36
N GLU A 243 -10.92 -0.70 1.95
CA GLU A 243 -9.89 0.27 1.54
C GLU A 243 -9.94 0.63 0.04
N ASN A 244 -11.10 0.51 -0.59
CA ASN A 244 -11.28 0.67 -2.03
C ASN A 244 -11.61 2.12 -2.39
N VAL A 245 -10.86 2.70 -3.32
CA VAL A 245 -10.94 4.12 -3.65
C VAL A 245 -10.37 4.40 -5.04
N PHE A 246 -10.98 5.36 -5.72
CA PHE A 246 -10.60 5.82 -7.04
C PHE A 246 -10.38 7.33 -7.01
N TRP A 247 -9.33 7.81 -7.67
CA TRP A 247 -9.02 9.22 -7.81
C TRP A 247 -9.10 9.65 -9.26
N VAL A 248 -9.84 10.73 -9.54
CA VAL A 248 -9.93 11.37 -10.85
C VAL A 248 -9.42 12.79 -10.72
N ASN A 249 -8.27 13.08 -11.33
CA ASN A 249 -7.62 14.40 -11.24
C ASN A 249 -7.46 14.92 -9.80
N GLY A 250 -7.28 14.00 -8.84
CA GLY A 250 -7.16 14.31 -7.42
C GLY A 250 -8.45 14.20 -6.61
N GLU A 251 -9.62 14.22 -7.24
CA GLU A 251 -10.90 14.03 -6.55
C GLU A 251 -11.04 12.58 -6.10
N ARG A 252 -11.36 12.36 -4.81
CA ARG A 252 -11.42 11.05 -4.18
C ARG A 252 -12.84 10.50 -4.21
N HIS A 253 -13.05 9.38 -4.89
CA HIS A 253 -14.30 8.63 -4.96
C HIS A 253 -14.15 7.30 -4.19
N LEU A 254 -14.87 7.17 -3.09
CA LEU A 254 -14.82 5.94 -2.27
C LEU A 254 -15.57 4.82 -2.99
N LEU A 255 -14.98 3.64 -3.06
CA LEU A 255 -15.54 2.46 -3.72
C LEU A 255 -15.99 1.40 -2.70
N GLY A 256 -16.75 0.41 -3.19
CA GLY A 256 -17.27 -0.70 -2.38
C GLY A 256 -16.31 -1.86 -2.33
N PRO A 257 -16.67 -2.94 -1.60
CA PRO A 257 -15.94 -4.19 -1.65
C PRO A 257 -15.84 -4.72 -3.10
N VAL A 258 -14.71 -5.35 -3.41
CA VAL A 258 -14.46 -5.97 -4.71
C VAL A 258 -14.03 -7.42 -4.55
N HIS A 259 -14.31 -8.23 -5.55
CA HIS A 259 -13.84 -9.59 -5.70
C HIS A 259 -12.60 -9.61 -6.57
N PHE A 260 -11.65 -10.48 -6.25
CA PHE A 260 -10.49 -10.80 -7.09
C PHE A 260 -10.63 -12.25 -7.54
N ASP A 261 -11.06 -12.45 -8.79
CA ASP A 261 -11.22 -13.76 -9.40
C ASP A 261 -10.01 -14.07 -10.29
N PHE A 262 -9.23 -15.07 -9.89
CA PHE A 262 -8.05 -15.53 -10.60
C PHE A 262 -7.70 -16.96 -10.20
N VAL A 263 -6.96 -17.64 -11.06
CA VAL A 263 -6.43 -18.97 -10.76
C VAL A 263 -5.02 -18.85 -10.20
N ARG A 264 -4.85 -19.24 -8.93
CA ARG A 264 -3.53 -19.35 -8.33
C ARG A 264 -2.84 -20.62 -8.83
N SER A 265 -1.92 -20.46 -9.78
CA SER A 265 -1.03 -21.54 -10.22
C SER A 265 0.14 -21.74 -9.25
N ASN A 266 0.45 -23.00 -8.94
CA ASN A 266 1.65 -23.39 -8.19
C ASN A 266 2.87 -23.59 -9.09
N ASP A 267 2.68 -23.57 -10.41
CA ASP A 267 3.65 -24.08 -11.35
C ASP A 267 4.57 -22.97 -11.85
N LYS A 268 5.87 -23.21 -11.66
CA LYS A 268 6.94 -22.47 -12.34
C LYS A 268 6.86 -22.58 -13.88
N GLU A 269 5.94 -23.41 -14.39
CA GLU A 269 5.68 -23.69 -15.81
C GLU A 269 4.42 -23.03 -16.36
N ALA A 270 3.68 -22.23 -15.57
CA ALA A 270 2.66 -21.35 -16.13
C ALA A 270 3.36 -20.21 -16.91
N GLN A 271 3.82 -20.53 -18.12
CA GLN A 271 4.35 -19.59 -19.12
C GLN A 271 3.25 -18.65 -19.65
N GLU A 272 1.99 -18.85 -19.24
CA GLU A 272 0.89 -17.98 -19.63
C GLU A 272 0.72 -16.81 -18.65
N PRO A 273 0.41 -15.61 -19.18
CA PRO A 273 0.07 -14.47 -18.34
C PRO A 273 -1.17 -14.81 -17.50
N THR A 274 -1.03 -14.72 -16.17
CA THR A 274 -2.18 -14.85 -15.27
C THR A 274 -3.20 -13.76 -15.58
N ARG A 275 -4.45 -14.19 -15.75
CA ARG A 275 -5.60 -13.31 -15.98
C ARG A 275 -6.42 -13.23 -14.70
N TRP A 276 -6.84 -12.01 -14.38
CA TRP A 276 -7.64 -11.73 -13.21
C TRP A 276 -8.85 -10.92 -13.65
N ARG A 277 -10.00 -11.18 -13.03
CA ARG A 277 -11.14 -10.27 -13.07
C ARG A 277 -11.31 -9.66 -11.69
N ILE A 278 -11.43 -8.34 -11.63
CA ILE A 278 -11.68 -7.59 -10.40
C ILE A 278 -13.00 -6.85 -10.57
N TYR A 279 -13.99 -7.18 -9.75
CA TYR A 279 -15.34 -6.63 -9.92
C TYR A 279 -16.04 -6.36 -8.59
N SER A 280 -17.02 -5.45 -8.59
CA SER A 280 -17.91 -5.21 -7.44
C SER A 280 -19.31 -5.74 -7.72
N ASP A 281 -20.01 -6.22 -6.68
CA ASP A 281 -21.37 -6.76 -6.81
C ASP A 281 -22.41 -5.70 -7.25
N ASP A 282 -22.12 -4.43 -6.95
CA ASP A 282 -22.94 -3.29 -7.39
C ASP A 282 -22.64 -2.81 -8.82
N GLY A 283 -21.69 -3.46 -9.51
CA GLY A 283 -21.33 -3.16 -10.89
C GLY A 283 -20.51 -1.89 -11.09
N GLN A 284 -20.10 -1.18 -10.02
CA GLN A 284 -19.24 0.01 -10.12
C GLN A 284 -17.85 -0.30 -10.67
N VAL A 285 -17.34 -1.51 -10.46
CA VAL A 285 -16.01 -1.94 -10.93
C VAL A 285 -16.15 -3.20 -11.76
N ASP A 286 -15.56 -3.22 -12.95
CA ASP A 286 -15.31 -4.45 -13.72
C ASP A 286 -14.03 -4.27 -14.54
N LEU A 287 -12.96 -4.89 -14.06
CA LEU A 287 -11.60 -4.78 -14.61
C LEU A 287 -11.06 -6.18 -14.91
N GLU A 288 -10.40 -6.30 -16.05
CA GLU A 288 -9.53 -7.41 -16.38
C GLU A 288 -8.08 -6.98 -16.20
N PHE A 289 -7.28 -7.83 -15.58
CA PHE A 289 -5.83 -7.66 -15.49
C PHE A 289 -5.10 -8.80 -16.17
N GLN A 290 -4.13 -8.46 -17.01
CA GLN A 290 -3.24 -9.40 -17.67
C GLN A 290 -1.80 -9.17 -17.18
N SER A 291 -1.22 -10.15 -16.49
CA SER A 291 0.14 -10.04 -15.98
C SER A 291 1.18 -10.10 -17.11
N VAL A 292 2.26 -9.33 -16.99
CA VAL A 292 3.42 -9.33 -17.88
C VAL A 292 4.66 -9.85 -17.15
N ASN A 293 4.83 -9.46 -15.88
CA ASN A 293 5.93 -9.88 -15.03
C ASN A 293 5.41 -10.10 -13.59
N CYS A 294 6.20 -10.76 -12.75
CA CYS A 294 5.86 -11.01 -11.35
C CYS A 294 7.11 -10.97 -10.48
N ARG A 295 7.13 -10.04 -9.53
CA ARG A 295 8.01 -10.13 -8.37
C ARG A 295 7.45 -11.20 -7.43
N SER A 296 8.26 -12.14 -6.97
CA SER A 296 7.80 -13.15 -6.01
C SER A 296 8.82 -13.44 -4.93
N GLU A 297 8.35 -13.61 -3.70
CA GLU A 297 9.16 -13.95 -2.54
C GLU A 297 8.44 -14.99 -1.70
N LYS A 298 9.16 -16.05 -1.33
CA LYS A 298 8.67 -17.09 -0.42
C LYS A 298 9.62 -17.23 0.75
N LEU A 299 9.14 -16.88 1.93
CA LEU A 299 9.84 -17.04 3.19
C LEU A 299 9.06 -18.00 4.08
N ASN A 300 9.71 -19.05 4.56
CA ASN A 300 9.10 -20.05 5.43
C ASN A 300 10.03 -20.36 6.59
N LEU A 301 10.01 -19.48 7.59
CA LEU A 301 10.69 -19.64 8.86
C LEU A 301 9.70 -20.17 9.91
N TRP A 302 10.21 -20.69 11.01
CA TRP A 302 9.40 -21.37 12.02
C TRP A 302 8.16 -20.55 12.46
N LEU A 303 8.39 -19.31 12.91
CA LEU A 303 7.33 -18.40 13.34
C LEU A 303 6.81 -17.48 12.21
N LEU A 304 7.55 -17.32 11.12
CA LEU A 304 7.24 -16.39 10.04
C LEU A 304 7.00 -17.12 8.72
N LYS A 305 5.84 -16.91 8.09
CA LYS A 305 5.62 -17.32 6.70
C LYS A 305 5.19 -16.13 5.86
N SER A 306 5.76 -16.01 4.68
CA SER A 306 5.39 -15.03 3.66
C SER A 306 5.37 -15.74 2.31
N ASN A 307 4.31 -15.56 1.56
CA ASN A 307 4.18 -16.04 0.18
C ASN A 307 3.63 -14.87 -0.62
N PHE A 308 4.54 -14.02 -1.09
CA PHE A 308 4.22 -12.75 -1.71
C PHE A 308 4.43 -12.84 -3.21
N ARG A 309 3.41 -12.44 -3.97
CA ARG A 309 3.49 -12.21 -5.41
C ARG A 309 2.94 -10.84 -5.71
N GLN A 310 3.72 -10.02 -6.40
CA GLN A 310 3.29 -8.75 -6.93
C GLN A 310 3.48 -8.80 -8.44
N PHE A 311 2.36 -8.84 -9.15
CA PHE A 311 2.31 -8.88 -10.60
C PHE A 311 2.32 -7.47 -11.17
N ILE A 312 3.04 -7.32 -12.27
CA ILE A 312 3.04 -6.11 -13.09
C ILE A 312 2.31 -6.46 -14.37
N GLY A 313 1.40 -5.61 -14.81
CA GLY A 313 0.61 -5.90 -15.99
C GLY A 313 -0.33 -4.78 -16.38
N HIS A 314 -1.28 -5.11 -17.26
CA HIS A 314 -2.19 -4.15 -17.84
C HIS A 314 -3.63 -4.40 -17.40
N PHE A 315 -4.30 -3.31 -17.02
CA PHE A 315 -5.72 -3.27 -16.69
C PHE A 315 -6.54 -2.73 -17.87
N SER A 316 -7.65 -3.39 -18.15
CA SER A 316 -8.66 -2.96 -19.12
C SER A 316 -10.04 -3.17 -18.54
N GLY A 317 -11.00 -2.29 -18.84
CA GLY A 317 -12.35 -2.37 -18.29
C GLY A 317 -12.90 -1.00 -17.91
N TYR A 318 -13.68 -0.93 -16.85
CA TYR A 318 -14.26 0.33 -16.41
C TYR A 318 -14.42 0.43 -14.88
N ILE A 319 -14.52 1.69 -14.44
CA ILE A 319 -14.82 2.08 -13.08
C ILE A 319 -15.86 3.20 -13.15
N GLN A 320 -16.94 3.06 -12.42
CA GLN A 320 -17.94 4.11 -12.25
C GLN A 320 -17.64 4.86 -10.95
N ASP A 321 -17.51 6.18 -11.03
CA ASP A 321 -17.34 7.00 -9.83
C ASP A 321 -18.67 7.19 -9.07
N ASP A 322 -18.60 7.81 -7.89
CA ASP A 322 -19.77 8.04 -7.03
C ASP A 322 -20.75 9.09 -7.59
N GLN A 323 -20.36 9.80 -8.66
CA GLN A 323 -21.22 10.70 -9.44
C GLN A 323 -21.91 9.98 -10.61
N GLY A 324 -21.56 8.72 -10.87
CA GLY A 324 -22.12 7.91 -11.94
C GLY A 324 -21.38 8.01 -13.28
N THR A 325 -20.24 8.69 -13.35
CA THR A 325 -19.43 8.78 -14.57
C THR A 325 -18.61 7.51 -14.74
N ILE A 326 -18.64 6.94 -15.94
CA ILE A 326 -17.88 5.74 -16.29
C ILE A 326 -16.52 6.13 -16.87
N HIS A 327 -15.45 5.71 -16.19
CA HIS A 327 -14.06 5.87 -16.60
C HIS A 327 -13.55 4.56 -17.18
N ARG A 328 -13.15 4.57 -18.45
CA ARG A 328 -12.64 3.38 -19.13
C ARG A 328 -11.13 3.32 -19.07
N LEU A 329 -10.62 2.16 -18.69
CA LEU A 329 -9.21 1.83 -18.75
C LEU A 329 -8.96 0.96 -19.99
N ASN A 330 -7.91 1.30 -20.74
CA ASN A 330 -7.47 0.52 -21.89
C ASN A 330 -5.96 0.32 -21.79
N ASN A 331 -5.57 -0.89 -21.41
CA ASN A 331 -4.18 -1.30 -21.18
C ASN A 331 -3.41 -0.39 -20.21
N ALA A 332 -4.08 0.11 -19.17
CA ALA A 332 -3.45 0.90 -18.13
C ALA A 332 -2.47 0.04 -17.33
N ILE A 333 -1.19 0.39 -17.33
CA ILE A 333 -0.20 -0.36 -16.55
C ILE A 333 -0.45 -0.18 -15.04
N GLY A 334 -0.23 -1.24 -14.26
CA GLY A 334 -0.35 -1.19 -12.81
C GLY A 334 0.13 -2.47 -12.14
N LEU A 335 -0.19 -2.58 -10.86
CA LEU A 335 0.22 -3.68 -9.98
C LEU A 335 -0.99 -4.46 -9.49
N THR A 336 -0.87 -5.78 -9.35
CA THR A 336 -1.76 -6.60 -8.54
C THR A 336 -0.97 -7.48 -7.59
N GLU A 337 -1.55 -7.85 -6.45
CA GLU A 337 -0.91 -8.71 -5.46
C GLU A 337 -1.75 -9.91 -5.07
N ASP A 338 -1.03 -10.98 -4.74
CA ASP A 338 -1.53 -12.11 -3.96
C ASP A 338 -0.53 -12.39 -2.85
N HIS A 339 -0.90 -12.08 -1.60
CA HIS A 339 -0.01 -12.25 -0.47
C HIS A 339 -0.69 -13.04 0.65
N PHE A 340 0.01 -14.07 1.13
CA PHE A 340 -0.23 -14.67 2.44
C PHE A 340 0.91 -14.33 3.40
N ALA A 341 0.56 -13.92 4.62
CA ALA A 341 1.52 -13.60 5.66
C ALA A 341 1.10 -14.20 7.01
N ARG A 342 2.10 -14.64 7.77
CA ARG A 342 1.98 -15.15 9.13
C ARG A 342 3.17 -14.66 9.94
N TRP A 343 2.98 -13.72 10.86
CA TRP A 343 4.04 -13.07 11.67
C TRP A 343 4.06 -13.44 13.14
#